data_AF-A0A8T5KII3-F1
#
_entry.id   AF-A0A8T5KII3-F1
#
_cell.length_a   1.000
_cell.length_b   1.000
_cell.length_c   1.000
_cell.angle_alpha   90.00
_cell.angle_beta   90.00
_cell.angle_gamma   90.00
#
_symmetry.space_group_name_H-M   'P 1'
#
loop_
_entity.id
_entity.type
_entity.pdbx_description
1 polymer ?
#
loop_
_entity_poly.entity_id
_entity_poly.type
_entity_poly.pdbx_seq_one_letter_code
_entity_poly.pdbx_strand_id
1 'polypeptide(L)'
;MKTLLILITLILTLFQVGTRSLLADEKQILPSFKGRDLGNRLVEVEKLLAKGPVLITFWATWCAPCLREMEKIEVLYEKYREKGFSVIGINQDVIKSRAELR
;
A
#
# COMPACT_ATOMS: atom_id res chain seq x y z
N MET A 1 34.80 -8.92 -43.08
CA MET A 1 35.01 -8.05 -41.89
C MET A 1 33.78 -7.21 -41.53
N LYS A 2 33.16 -6.49 -42.47
CA LYS A 2 31.95 -5.66 -42.21
C LYS A 2 30.72 -6.45 -41.73
N THR A 3 30.46 -7.63 -42.30
CA THR A 3 29.34 -8.50 -41.90
C THR A 3 29.45 -9.00 -40.45
N LEU A 4 30.67 -9.24 -39.97
CA LEU A 4 30.94 -9.65 -38.60
C LEU A 4 30.67 -8.50 -37.61
N LEU A 5 31.06 -7.27 -37.98
CA LEU A 5 30.77 -6.06 -37.20
C LEU A 5 29.26 -5.79 -37.09
N ILE A 6 28.49 -6.02 -38.16
CA ILE A 6 27.03 -5.86 -38.16
C ILE A 6 26.36 -6.90 -37.26
N LEU A 7 26.79 -8.17 -37.29
CA LEU A 7 26.27 -9.20 -36.40
C LEU A 7 26.57 -8.90 -34.93
N ILE A 8 27.76 -8.41 -34.62
CA ILE A 8 28.17 -8.05 -33.26
C ILE A 8 27.32 -6.87 -32.73
N THR A 9 27.09 -5.83 -33.54
CA THR A 9 26.22 -4.71 -33.10
C THR A 9 24.76 -5.14 -32.94
N LEU A 10 24.27 -6.07 -33.78
CA LEU A 10 22.90 -6.60 -33.68
C LEU A 10 22.72 -7.47 -32.43
N ILE A 11 23.73 -8.28 -32.07
CA ILE A 11 23.74 -9.07 -30.84
C ILE A 11 23.84 -8.17 -29.60
N LEU A 12 24.70 -7.15 -29.61
CA LEU A 12 24.85 -6.21 -28.50
C LEU A 12 23.57 -5.40 -28.25
N THR A 13 22.89 -4.96 -29.30
CA THR A 13 21.63 -4.22 -29.18
C THR A 13 20.49 -5.11 -28.66
N LEU A 14 20.39 -6.37 -29.12
CA LEU A 14 19.45 -7.35 -28.56
C LEU A 14 19.71 -7.60 -27.06
N PHE A 15 20.97 -7.65 -26.64
CA PHE A 15 21.35 -7.81 -25.24
C PHE A 15 20.97 -6.59 -24.38
N GLN A 16 21.12 -5.36 -24.91
CA GLN A 16 20.71 -4.14 -24.21
C GLN A 16 19.19 -4.02 -24.06
N VAL A 17 18.40 -4.50 -25.02
CA VAL A 17 16.92 -4.46 -24.93
C VAL A 17 16.39 -5.47 -23.90
N GLY A 18 16.98 -6.67 -23.83
CA GLY A 18 16.55 -7.71 -22.88
C GLY A 18 16.80 -7.38 -21.41
N THR A 19 17.88 -6.64 -21.11
CA THR A 19 18.28 -6.29 -19.73
C THR A 19 17.40 -5.20 -19.10
N ARG A 20 16.82 -4.29 -19.90
CA ARG A 20 15.92 -3.24 -19.38
C ARG A 20 14.65 -3.77 -18.72
N SER A 21 14.13 -4.91 -19.16
CA SER A 21 12.89 -5.48 -18.62
C SER A 21 13.09 -6.24 -17.30
N LEU A 22 14.31 -6.70 -17.00
CA LEU A 22 14.63 -7.47 -15.78
C LEU A 22 14.86 -6.59 -14.55
N LEU A 23 15.16 -5.30 -14.73
CA LEU A 23 15.46 -4.37 -13.65
C LEU A 23 14.27 -3.46 -13.27
N ALA A 24 13.11 -3.66 -13.88
CA ALA A 24 11.93 -2.81 -13.71
C ALA A 24 10.98 -3.28 -12.58
N ASP A 25 11.45 -4.12 -11.66
CA ASP A 25 10.77 -4.36 -10.37
C ASP A 25 11.36 -3.39 -9.35
N GLU A 26 10.99 -2.12 -9.45
CA GLU A 26 11.25 -1.18 -8.37
C GLU A 26 10.35 -1.59 -7.22
N LYS A 27 10.90 -2.37 -6.29
CA LYS A 27 10.27 -2.75 -5.02
C LYS A 27 9.77 -1.50 -4.33
N GLN A 28 8.50 -1.15 -4.56
CA GLN A 28 7.89 0.05 -4.00
C GLN A 28 7.71 -0.18 -2.51
N ILE A 29 8.67 0.32 -1.73
CA ILE A 29 8.68 0.19 -0.27
C ILE A 29 7.57 1.09 0.27
N LEU A 30 6.64 0.52 1.05
CA LEU A 30 5.65 1.31 1.76
C LEU A 30 6.40 2.31 2.68
N PRO A 31 6.12 3.63 2.59
CA PRO A 31 6.76 4.60 3.46
C PRO A 31 6.48 4.27 4.92
N SER A 32 7.47 4.54 5.79
CA SER A 32 7.29 4.35 7.22
C SER A 32 6.18 5.26 7.75
N PHE A 33 5.27 4.70 8.53
CA PHE A 33 4.13 5.45 9.06
C PHE A 33 3.91 5.10 10.52
N LYS A 34 3.87 6.16 11.33
CA LYS A 34 3.53 6.11 12.75
C LYS A 34 2.40 7.10 13.01
N GLY A 35 1.36 6.63 13.68
CA GLY A 35 0.19 7.45 14.00
C GLY A 35 -0.40 7.04 15.33
N ARG A 36 -1.39 7.81 15.79
CA ARG A 36 -2.21 7.41 16.93
C ARG A 36 -3.58 6.99 16.45
N ASP A 37 -4.11 5.92 17.03
CA ASP A 37 -5.50 5.54 16.82
C ASP A 37 -6.47 6.40 17.66
N LEU A 38 -7.77 6.14 17.52
CA LEU A 38 -8.81 6.83 18.28
C LEU A 38 -8.72 6.61 19.80
N GLY A 39 -8.04 5.54 20.24
CA GLY A 39 -7.75 5.25 21.64
C GLY A 39 -6.42 5.85 22.13
N ASN A 40 -5.81 6.75 21.35
CA ASN A 40 -4.51 7.37 21.64
C ASN A 40 -3.34 6.37 21.72
N ARG A 41 -3.49 5.15 21.18
CA ARG A 41 -2.42 4.15 21.14
C ARG A 41 -1.52 4.42 19.93
N LEU A 42 -0.22 4.25 20.13
CA LEU A 42 0.75 4.38 19.04
C LEU A 42 0.62 3.16 18.11
N VAL A 43 0.40 3.42 16.82
CA VAL A 43 0.35 2.44 15.75
C VAL A 43 1.54 2.65 14.83
N GLU A 44 2.31 1.60 14.60
CA GLU A 44 3.46 1.57 13.68
C GLU A 44 3.17 0.49 12.63
N VAL A 45 3.09 0.87 11.36
CA VAL A 45 2.64 -0.03 10.28
C VAL A 45 3.62 -1.18 10.08
N GLU A 46 4.91 -0.96 10.30
CA GLU A 46 5.96 -1.96 10.20
C GLU A 46 5.76 -3.09 11.21
N LYS A 47 5.28 -2.77 12.42
CA LYS A 47 4.97 -3.77 13.44
C LYS A 47 3.75 -4.62 13.06
N LEU A 48 2.82 -4.07 12.29
CA LEU A 48 1.65 -4.79 11.80
C LEU A 48 2.04 -5.68 10.60
N LEU A 49 2.82 -5.14 9.66
CA LEU A 49 3.36 -5.89 8.52
C LEU A 49 4.23 -7.08 8.95
N ALA A 50 4.96 -6.95 10.06
CA ALA A 50 5.74 -8.05 10.63
C ALA A 50 4.87 -9.22 11.14
N LYS A 51 3.59 -8.98 11.46
CA LYS A 51 2.64 -10.01 11.90
C LYS A 51 1.91 -10.69 10.74
N GLY A 52 1.68 -9.97 9.65
CA GLY A 52 0.94 -10.47 8.50
C GLY A 52 0.43 -9.37 7.58
N PRO A 53 -0.50 -9.72 6.67
CA PRO A 53 -1.06 -8.76 5.73
C PRO A 53 -1.84 -7.65 6.42
N VAL A 54 -1.70 -6.42 5.91
CA VAL A 54 -2.40 -5.24 6.41
C VAL A 54 -3.27 -4.66 5.31
N LEU A 55 -4.58 -4.53 5.57
CA LEU A 55 -5.49 -3.78 4.72
C LEU A 55 -5.58 -2.33 5.21
N ILE A 56 -5.20 -1.38 4.37
CA ILE A 56 -5.37 0.05 4.63
C ILE A 56 -6.57 0.54 3.81
N THR A 57 -7.56 1.12 4.48
CA THR A 57 -8.76 1.68 3.85
C THR A 57 -8.90 3.15 4.21
N PHE A 58 -9.22 3.98 3.21
CA PHE A 58 -9.50 5.39 3.39
C PHE A 58 -11.00 5.59 3.30
N TRP A 59 -11.60 6.22 4.30
CA TRP A 59 -13.06 6.41 4.37
C TRP A 59 -13.41 7.79 4.89
N ALA A 60 -14.67 8.17 4.73
CA ALA A 60 -15.22 9.40 5.29
C ALA A 60 -16.71 9.24 5.56
N THR A 61 -17.27 10.04 6.46
CA THR A 61 -18.70 10.02 6.79
C THR A 61 -19.61 10.30 5.58
N TRP A 62 -19.12 11.09 4.62
CA TRP A 62 -19.82 11.40 3.37
C TRP A 62 -19.59 10.35 2.26
N CYS A 63 -18.70 9.37 2.48
CA CYS A 63 -18.45 8.30 1.51
C CYS A 63 -19.39 7.10 1.76
N ALA A 64 -20.63 7.19 1.26
CA ALA A 64 -21.60 6.10 1.33
C ALA A 64 -21.10 4.72 0.82
N PRO A 65 -20.37 4.61 -0.32
CA PRO A 65 -19.83 3.31 -0.73
C PRO A 65 -18.79 2.77 0.25
N CYS A 66 -17.91 3.61 0.79
CA CYS A 66 -16.91 3.19 1.79
C CYS A 66 -17.59 2.60 3.04
N LEU A 67 -18.67 3.23 3.51
CA LEU A 67 -19.43 2.75 4.67
C LEU A 67 -20.07 1.37 4.41
N ARG A 68 -20.58 1.13 3.20
CA ARG A 68 -21.11 -0.20 2.81
C ARG A 68 -20.04 -1.27 2.72
N GLU A 69 -18.79 -0.90 2.45
CA GLU A 69 -17.67 -1.85 2.40
C GLU A 69 -17.18 -2.24 3.80
N MET A 70 -17.38 -1.40 4.81
CA MET A 70 -16.88 -1.65 6.17
C MET A 70 -17.44 -2.94 6.77
N GLU A 71 -18.71 -3.28 6.52
CA GLU A 71 -19.30 -4.54 7.00
C GLU A 71 -18.55 -5.77 6.45
N LYS A 72 -18.18 -5.73 5.17
CA LYS A 72 -17.41 -6.82 4.54
C LYS A 72 -15.99 -6.89 5.08
N ILE A 73 -15.39 -5.74 5.35
CA ILE A 73 -14.05 -5.64 5.94
C ILE A 73 -14.05 -6.22 7.35
N GLU A 74 -15.09 -5.96 8.15
CA GLU A 74 -15.26 -6.52 9.50
C GLU A 74 -15.31 -8.06 9.45
N VAL A 75 -16.11 -8.62 8.53
CA VAL A 75 -16.19 -10.07 8.33
C VAL A 75 -14.83 -10.67 7.95
N LEU A 76 -14.06 -9.99 7.10
CA LEU A 76 -12.70 -10.41 6.75
C LEU A 76 -11.75 -10.32 7.96
N TYR A 77 -11.84 -9.25 8.74
CA TYR A 77 -11.03 -9.08 9.93
C TYR A 77 -11.27 -10.21 10.93
N GLU A 78 -12.52 -10.49 11.29
CA GLU A 78 -12.86 -11.58 12.21
C GLU A 78 -12.38 -12.95 11.72
N LYS A 79 -12.47 -13.20 10.41
CA LYS A 79 -12.03 -14.47 9.82
C LYS A 79 -10.50 -14.66 9.85
N TYR A 80 -9.72 -13.59 9.79
CA TYR A 80 -8.27 -13.68 9.56
C TYR A 80 -7.40 -13.02 10.64
N ARG A 81 -7.97 -12.33 11.62
CA ARG A 81 -7.21 -11.64 12.69
C ARG A 81 -6.30 -12.57 13.48
N GLU A 82 -6.74 -13.78 13.77
CA GLU A 82 -5.92 -14.81 14.45
C GLU A 82 -4.76 -15.32 13.59
N LYS A 83 -4.83 -15.12 12.26
CA LYS A 83 -3.77 -15.45 11.30
C LYS A 83 -2.85 -14.26 11.00
N GLY A 84 -2.92 -13.20 11.81
CA GLY A 84 -2.07 -12.02 11.68
C GLY A 84 -2.59 -10.94 10.72
N PHE A 85 -3.79 -11.08 10.16
CA PHE A 85 -4.40 -10.04 9.32
C PHE A 85 -4.80 -8.82 10.17
N SER A 86 -4.45 -7.63 9.69
CA SER A 86 -4.77 -6.36 10.36
C SER A 86 -5.46 -5.38 9.41
N VAL A 87 -6.30 -4.50 9.96
CA VAL A 87 -6.99 -3.44 9.21
C VAL A 87 -6.66 -2.08 9.81
N ILE A 88 -6.36 -1.10 8.96
CA ILE A 88 -6.17 0.31 9.33
C ILE A 88 -7.19 1.15 8.55
N GLY A 89 -8.11 1.79 9.27
CA GLY A 89 -9.05 2.75 8.70
C GLY A 89 -8.55 4.19 8.88
N ILE A 90 -8.26 4.88 7.78
CA ILE A 90 -7.87 6.29 7.78
C ILE A 90 -9.10 7.14 7.43
N ASN A 91 -9.58 7.88 8.41
CA ASN A 91 -10.70 8.80 8.23
C ASN A 91 -10.22 10.09 7.56
N GLN A 92 -10.92 10.50 6.49
CA GLN A 92 -10.64 11.71 5.71
C GLN A 92 -11.61 12.86 6.04
N ASP A 93 -12.44 12.73 7.07
CA ASP A 93 -13.28 13.85 7.48
C ASP A 93 -12.36 14.97 7.98
N VAL A 94 -12.66 16.19 7.53
CA VAL A 94 -11.99 17.37 8.05
C VAL A 94 -12.29 17.46 9.53
N ILE A 95 -11.24 17.37 10.36
CA ILE A 95 -11.34 17.65 11.79
C ILE A 95 -11.83 19.10 11.90
N LYS A 96 -13.13 19.29 12.16
CA LYS A 96 -13.62 20.57 12.68
C LYS A 96 -12.94 20.76 14.03
N SER A 97 -11.89 21.57 14.06
CA SER A 97 -11.32 22.05 15.30
C SER A 97 -12.46 22.64 16.12
N ARG A 98 -12.64 22.07 17.31
CA ARG A 98 -13.73 22.36 18.24
C ARG A 98 -13.64 23.82 18.67
N ALA A 99 -14.32 24.69 17.93
CA ALA A 99 -14.66 26.07 18.29
C ALA A 99 -16.03 26.43 17.68
N GLU A 100 -16.99 25.51 17.71
CA GLU A 100 -18.40 25.89 17.64
C GLU A 100 -18.80 26.32 19.05
N LEU A 101 -18.53 27.60 19.35
CA LEU A 101 -19.27 28.36 20.35
C LEU A 101 -20.73 28.36 19.90
N ARG A 102 -21.57 27.62 20.60
CA ARG A 102 -23.01 27.81 20.57
C ARG A 102 -23.46 28.21 21.96
#